data_AF-A0A833H3T6-F1
#
_entry.id   AF-A0A833H3T6-F1
#
_cell.length_a   1.000
_cell.length_b   1.000
_cell.length_c   1.000
_cell.angle_alpha   90.00
_cell.angle_beta   90.00
_cell.angle_gamma   90.00
#
_symmetry.space_group_name_H-M   'P 1'
#
loop_
_entity.id
_entity.type
_entity.pdbx_description
1 polymer ?
#
loop_
_entity_poly.entity_id
_entity_poly.type
_entity_poly.pdbx_seq_one_letter_code
_entity_poly.pdbx_strand_id
1 'polypeptide(L)'
;MIYEHSDLTVGPYRFMAYVFAPAESEKKGSISAGVFGVRFKAGNGYRALLMQSNEGRSVQLIACSVEDVKDRLAAVDDFFRSANDRSEINGDSLRTELDRFAKENGLLVAAATLSISDSTQEDASFAMVRVFMAGMPPLVMIENGHYHFPVRSGIPLGINDLHIPMQPLELPVHASLYIHTPLDGRKEELKEMHSMLSHFKSEMLPEGVLLFGLHLKKAES
;
A
#
# COMPACT_ATOMS: atom_id res chain seq x y z
N MET A 1 3.31 5.09 17.60
CA MET A 1 2.62 4.96 16.31
C MET A 1 2.90 6.22 15.49
N ILE A 2 3.47 6.08 14.30
CA ILE A 2 3.74 7.20 13.39
C ILE A 2 2.48 7.40 12.54
N TYR A 3 1.97 8.62 12.57
CA TYR A 3 0.84 9.08 11.79
C TYR A 3 1.35 10.09 10.79
N GLU A 4 1.35 9.74 9.51
CA GLU A 4 1.55 10.74 8.47
C GLU A 4 0.30 10.85 7.64
N HIS A 5 -0.10 12.08 7.35
CA HIS A 5 -1.17 12.36 6.42
C HIS A 5 -0.77 13.50 5.50
N SER A 6 -1.25 13.45 4.27
CA SER A 6 -1.08 14.52 3.30
C SER A 6 -2.28 14.57 2.39
N ASP A 7 -2.59 15.76 1.92
CA ASP A 7 -3.41 15.92 0.72
C ASP A 7 -2.52 15.77 -0.52
N LEU A 8 -3.00 15.00 -1.49
CA LEU A 8 -2.37 14.74 -2.78
C LEU A 8 -3.36 15.13 -3.87
N THR A 9 -2.94 15.98 -4.79
CA THR A 9 -3.75 16.33 -5.97
C THR A 9 -3.29 15.50 -7.15
N VAL A 10 -4.22 14.89 -7.88
CA VAL A 10 -3.95 14.21 -9.16
C VAL A 10 -5.10 14.54 -10.11
N GLY A 11 -4.80 15.30 -11.16
CA GLY A 11 -5.83 15.84 -12.06
C GLY A 11 -6.87 16.66 -11.27
N PRO A 12 -8.19 16.42 -11.48
CA PRO A 12 -9.25 17.15 -10.78
C PRO A 12 -9.49 16.66 -9.34
N TYR A 13 -8.82 15.59 -8.91
CA TYR A 13 -9.11 14.90 -7.66
C TYR A 13 -8.13 15.24 -6.55
N ARG A 14 -8.66 15.35 -5.32
CA ARG A 14 -7.89 15.50 -4.09
C ARG A 14 -8.02 14.22 -3.27
N PHE A 15 -6.89 13.59 -2.98
CA PHE A 15 -6.80 12.41 -2.15
C PHE A 15 -6.19 12.77 -0.80
N MET A 16 -6.76 12.28 0.27
CA MET A 16 -6.19 12.37 1.59
C MET A 16 -5.54 11.02 1.90
N ALA A 17 -4.21 11.00 1.85
CA ALA A 17 -3.39 9.82 2.11
C ALA A 17 -3.03 9.76 3.59
N TYR A 18 -2.98 8.54 4.11
CA TYR A 18 -2.61 8.25 5.50
C TYR A 18 -1.68 7.05 5.57
N VAL A 19 -0.68 7.13 6.44
CA VAL A 19 0.16 6.00 6.80
C VAL A 19 0.15 5.83 8.30
N PHE A 20 -0.09 4.60 8.73
CA PHE A 20 0.04 4.16 10.10
C PHE A 20 1.15 3.13 10.15
N ALA A 21 2.16 3.42 10.96
CA ALA A 21 3.29 2.52 11.18
C ALA A 21 3.66 2.46 12.67
N PRO A 22 4.23 1.34 13.15
CA PRO A 22 4.81 1.25 14.48
C PRO A 22 5.89 2.30 14.72
N ALA A 23 6.14 2.64 15.99
CA ALA A 23 7.10 3.69 16.36
C ALA A 23 8.54 3.36 15.95
N GLU A 24 8.88 2.07 15.93
CA GLU A 24 10.18 1.49 15.58
C GLU A 24 10.42 1.40 14.07
N SER A 25 9.50 1.89 13.24
CA SER A 25 9.62 1.85 11.79
C SER A 25 10.68 2.84 11.29
N GLU A 26 11.47 2.43 10.31
CA GLU A 26 12.42 3.30 9.64
C GLU A 26 11.71 4.08 8.52
N LYS A 27 11.88 5.40 8.48
CA LYS A 27 11.17 6.29 7.56
C LYS A 27 12.13 7.15 6.75
N LYS A 28 11.75 7.39 5.48
CA LYS A 28 12.38 8.35 4.58
C LYS A 28 11.34 9.28 3.97
N GLY A 29 11.66 10.57 3.95
CA GLY A 29 10.85 11.59 3.31
C GLY A 29 9.52 11.83 4.02
N SER A 30 8.65 12.57 3.35
CA SER A 30 7.26 12.78 3.73
C SER A 30 6.37 12.44 2.52
N ILE A 31 5.11 12.11 2.76
CA ILE A 31 4.12 11.82 1.70
C ILE A 31 4.04 12.98 0.70
N SER A 32 4.23 14.21 1.16
CA SER A 32 4.24 15.42 0.34
C SER A 32 5.55 15.69 -0.42
N ALA A 33 6.70 15.10 -0.03
CA ALA A 33 8.01 15.44 -0.59
C ALA A 33 8.36 14.67 -1.88
N GLY A 34 7.35 14.18 -2.60
CA GLY A 34 7.49 13.45 -3.85
C GLY A 34 7.90 11.99 -3.70
N VAL A 35 8.77 11.63 -2.75
CA VAL A 35 9.10 10.23 -2.43
C VAL A 35 8.99 10.01 -0.92
N PHE A 36 8.23 8.99 -0.55
CA PHE A 36 8.02 8.54 0.81
C PHE A 36 8.31 7.05 0.91
N GLY A 37 8.93 6.64 2.01
CA GLY A 37 8.97 5.23 2.35
C GLY A 37 9.03 4.98 3.84
N VAL A 38 8.37 3.90 4.24
CA VAL A 38 8.42 3.38 5.60
C VAL A 38 8.67 1.88 5.56
N ARG A 39 9.57 1.43 6.42
CA ARG A 39 10.06 0.05 6.48
C ARG A 39 9.94 -0.44 7.90
N PHE A 40 9.47 -1.66 8.07
CA PHE A 40 9.26 -2.25 9.37
C PHE A 40 9.72 -3.71 9.37
N LYS A 41 10.29 -4.15 10.49
CA LYS A 41 10.81 -5.50 10.66
C LYS A 41 10.37 -6.05 12.02
N ALA A 42 9.76 -7.23 12.00
CA ALA A 42 9.51 -8.03 13.21
C ALA A 42 9.61 -9.52 12.92
N GLY A 43 10.14 -10.28 13.88
CA GLY A 43 10.25 -11.73 13.77
C GLY A 43 11.00 -12.19 12.51
N ASN A 44 10.34 -13.01 11.69
CA ASN A 44 10.80 -13.47 10.38
C ASN A 44 10.21 -12.66 9.21
N GLY A 45 9.59 -11.51 9.46
CA GLY A 45 8.94 -10.67 8.47
C GLY A 45 9.63 -9.33 8.23
N TYR A 46 9.53 -8.84 7.00
CA TYR A 46 9.88 -7.49 6.58
C TYR A 46 8.71 -6.88 5.81
N ARG A 47 8.35 -5.63 6.11
CA ARG A 47 7.28 -4.89 5.45
C ARG A 47 7.79 -3.55 4.96
N ALA A 48 7.28 -3.12 3.80
CA ALA A 48 7.60 -1.80 3.26
C ALA A 48 6.35 -1.17 2.62
N LEU A 49 6.19 0.13 2.82
CA LEU A 49 5.37 0.99 1.98
C LEU A 49 6.30 1.97 1.28
N LEU A 50 6.26 2.01 -0.03
CA LEU A 50 7.02 2.93 -0.87
C LEU A 50 6.02 3.70 -1.72
N MET A 51 6.11 5.02 -1.70
CA MET A 51 5.18 5.88 -2.41
C MET A 51 5.93 6.96 -3.17
N GLN A 52 5.51 7.22 -4.39
CA GLN A 52 5.90 8.40 -5.13
C GLN A 52 4.66 9.22 -5.49
N SER A 53 4.74 10.52 -5.27
CA SER A 53 3.78 11.48 -5.82
C SER A 53 4.53 12.42 -6.75
N ASN A 54 3.93 12.69 -7.91
CA ASN A 54 4.33 13.75 -8.80
C ASN A 54 3.21 14.78 -8.76
N GLU A 55 3.36 15.80 -7.91
CA GLU A 55 2.34 16.78 -7.54
C GLU A 55 1.42 17.18 -8.71
N GLY A 56 0.17 16.72 -8.68
CA GLY A 56 -0.85 17.01 -9.72
C GLY A 56 -0.91 15.99 -10.87
N ARG A 57 0.14 15.21 -11.10
CA ARG A 57 0.28 14.26 -12.21
C ARG A 57 0.00 12.83 -11.85
N SER A 58 0.56 12.32 -10.76
CA SER A 58 0.40 10.92 -10.41
C SER A 58 0.71 10.61 -8.96
N VAL A 59 0.18 9.46 -8.52
CA VAL A 59 0.56 8.79 -7.27
C VAL A 59 0.80 7.32 -7.60
N GLN A 60 1.94 6.79 -7.17
CA GLN A 60 2.23 5.36 -7.16
C GLN A 60 2.52 4.93 -5.73
N LEU A 61 1.90 3.83 -5.30
CA LEU A 61 2.16 3.18 -4.02
C LEU A 61 2.52 1.72 -4.28
N ILE A 62 3.49 1.23 -3.54
CA ILE A 62 3.85 -0.18 -3.47
C ILE A 62 3.87 -0.57 -2.00
N ALA A 63 3.05 -1.54 -1.63
CA ALA A 63 3.08 -2.18 -0.33
C ALA A 63 3.63 -3.60 -0.50
N CYS A 64 4.62 -3.96 0.31
CA CYS A 64 5.28 -5.27 0.23
C CYS A 64 5.35 -5.94 1.59
N SER A 65 5.26 -7.26 1.56
CA SER A 65 5.45 -8.15 2.69
C SER A 65 6.35 -9.29 2.30
N VAL A 66 7.48 -9.46 2.99
CA VAL A 66 8.42 -10.56 2.79
C VAL A 66 8.51 -11.37 4.08
N GLU A 67 8.38 -12.69 3.99
CA GLU A 67 8.51 -13.62 5.11
C GLU A 67 9.77 -14.50 4.98
N ASP A 68 10.08 -15.21 6.05
CA ASP A 68 11.22 -16.12 6.17
C ASP A 68 12.59 -15.42 5.98
N VAL A 69 12.67 -14.16 6.42
CA VAL A 69 13.85 -13.31 6.22
C VAL A 69 15.02 -13.60 7.16
N LYS A 70 14.91 -14.54 8.12
CA LYS A 70 15.89 -14.69 9.22
C LYS A 70 17.35 -14.74 8.74
N ASP A 71 17.64 -15.64 7.80
CA ASP A 71 19.01 -15.83 7.27
C ASP A 71 19.29 -14.94 6.04
N ARG A 72 18.35 -14.07 5.67
CA ARG A 72 18.41 -13.19 4.49
C ARG A 72 18.17 -11.72 4.84
N LEU A 73 18.10 -11.40 6.12
CA LEU A 73 17.65 -10.10 6.58
C LEU A 73 18.48 -8.95 6.03
N ALA A 74 19.81 -9.10 6.02
CA ALA A 74 20.70 -8.08 5.48
C ALA A 74 20.40 -7.84 3.99
N ALA A 75 20.27 -8.90 3.19
CA ALA A 75 19.93 -8.78 1.76
C ALA A 75 18.55 -8.15 1.53
N VAL A 76 17.55 -8.50 2.35
CA VAL A 76 16.20 -7.90 2.29
C VAL A 76 16.25 -6.42 2.65
N ASP A 77 17.00 -6.06 3.70
CA ASP A 77 17.14 -4.66 4.11
C ASP A 77 17.87 -3.84 3.05
N ASP A 78 18.95 -4.37 2.48
CA ASP A 78 19.70 -3.72 1.40
C ASP A 78 18.83 -3.52 0.15
N PHE A 79 18.03 -4.52 -0.22
CA PHE A 79 17.09 -4.42 -1.35
C PHE A 79 16.09 -3.27 -1.14
N PHE A 80 15.41 -3.24 0.01
CA PHE A 80 14.40 -2.22 0.27
C PHE A 80 14.99 -0.84 0.59
N ARG A 81 16.20 -0.78 1.14
CA ARG A 81 16.94 0.49 1.29
C ARG A 81 17.26 1.06 -0.07
N SER A 82 17.81 0.25 -0.97
CA SER A 82 18.09 0.64 -2.36
C SER A 82 16.82 1.10 -3.09
N ALA A 83 15.70 0.37 -2.95
CA ALA A 83 14.42 0.76 -3.54
C ALA A 83 13.90 2.10 -2.99
N ASN A 84 13.97 2.28 -1.67
CA ASN A 84 13.60 3.52 -0.99
C ASN A 84 14.55 4.68 -1.33
N ASP A 85 15.78 4.37 -1.77
CA ASP A 85 16.79 5.35 -2.15
C ASP A 85 16.70 5.88 -3.58
N ARG A 86 15.80 5.33 -4.39
CA ARG A 86 15.54 5.81 -5.74
C ARG A 86 14.87 7.19 -5.73
N SER A 87 15.23 8.02 -6.70
CA SER A 87 14.55 9.28 -6.99
C SER A 87 13.21 9.08 -7.69
N GLU A 88 12.99 7.90 -8.27
CA GLU A 88 11.76 7.51 -8.96
C GLU A 88 11.43 6.06 -8.63
N ILE A 89 10.15 5.79 -8.40
CA ILE A 89 9.57 4.50 -8.09
C ILE A 89 8.62 4.14 -9.23
N ASN A 90 8.96 3.08 -9.95
CA ASN A 90 8.07 2.44 -10.91
C ASN A 90 7.52 1.14 -10.31
N GLY A 91 6.21 1.09 -10.10
CA GLY A 91 5.49 -0.05 -9.54
C GLY A 91 5.74 -1.38 -10.25
N ASP A 92 5.74 -1.38 -11.58
CA ASP A 92 5.90 -2.60 -12.38
C ASP A 92 7.35 -3.10 -12.38
N SER A 93 8.31 -2.19 -12.52
CA SER A 93 9.74 -2.55 -12.46
C SER A 93 10.12 -3.07 -11.08
N LEU A 94 9.72 -2.39 -9.99
CA LEU A 94 10.07 -2.82 -8.64
C LEU A 94 9.42 -4.16 -8.29
N ARG A 95 8.20 -4.40 -8.77
CA ARG A 95 7.52 -5.70 -8.60
C ARG A 95 8.26 -6.83 -9.32
N THR A 96 8.76 -6.59 -10.52
CA THR A 96 9.58 -7.55 -11.29
C THR A 96 10.91 -7.85 -10.57
N GLU A 97 11.56 -6.82 -10.03
CA GLU A 97 12.79 -6.98 -9.26
C GLU A 97 12.56 -7.75 -7.96
N LEU A 98 11.46 -7.45 -7.26
CA LEU A 98 11.07 -8.12 -6.02
C LEU A 98 10.78 -9.61 -6.26
N ASP A 99 10.08 -9.95 -7.34
CA ASP A 99 9.83 -11.34 -7.72
C ASP A 99 11.13 -12.13 -7.95
N ARG A 100 12.04 -11.55 -8.71
CA ARG A 100 13.35 -12.14 -8.98
C ARG A 100 14.14 -12.33 -7.68
N PHE A 101 14.24 -11.28 -6.87
CA PHE A 101 14.93 -11.30 -5.59
C PHE A 101 14.36 -12.38 -4.65
N ALA A 102 13.03 -12.49 -4.57
CA ALA A 102 12.38 -13.49 -3.74
C ALA A 102 12.67 -14.92 -4.24
N LYS A 103 12.62 -15.17 -5.55
CA LYS A 103 12.95 -16.47 -6.15
C LYS A 103 14.40 -16.87 -5.92
N GLU A 104 15.34 -15.96 -6.10
CA GLU A 104 16.77 -16.19 -5.89
C GLU A 104 17.10 -16.52 -4.43
N ASN A 105 16.34 -15.95 -3.49
CA ASN A 105 16.58 -16.11 -2.05
C ASN A 105 15.66 -17.12 -1.37
N GLY A 106 14.71 -17.73 -2.09
CA GLY A 106 13.74 -18.67 -1.54
C GLY A 106 12.80 -18.03 -0.52
N LEU A 107 12.42 -16.76 -0.73
CA LEU A 107 11.57 -15.99 0.18
C LEU A 107 10.11 -16.02 -0.25
N LEU A 108 9.20 -15.97 0.73
CA LEU A 108 7.79 -15.73 0.46
C LEU A 108 7.53 -14.24 0.38
N VAL A 109 6.90 -13.78 -0.69
CA VAL A 109 6.61 -12.37 -0.92
C VAL A 109 5.15 -12.15 -1.27
N ALA A 110 4.56 -11.08 -0.75
CA ALA A 110 3.29 -10.51 -1.13
C ALA A 110 3.44 -9.04 -1.45
N ALA A 111 2.64 -8.55 -2.39
CA ALA A 111 2.71 -7.16 -2.84
C ALA A 111 1.36 -6.62 -3.27
N ALA A 112 1.19 -5.31 -3.09
CA ALA A 112 0.10 -4.53 -3.64
C ALA A 112 0.67 -3.27 -4.31
N THR A 113 0.11 -2.91 -5.46
CA THR A 113 0.45 -1.67 -6.16
C THR A 113 -0.82 -0.88 -6.41
N LEU A 114 -0.80 0.42 -6.10
CA LEU A 114 -1.81 1.39 -6.52
C LEU A 114 -1.16 2.41 -7.43
N SER A 115 -1.83 2.74 -8.54
CA SER A 115 -1.38 3.78 -9.46
C SER A 115 -2.56 4.66 -9.85
N ILE A 116 -2.36 5.96 -9.72
CA ILE A 116 -3.33 7.01 -10.07
C ILE A 116 -2.59 7.98 -10.98
N SER A 117 -3.19 8.29 -12.13
CA SER A 117 -2.63 9.19 -13.14
C SER A 117 -3.66 10.25 -13.49
N ASP A 118 -3.24 11.49 -13.66
CA ASP A 118 -4.08 12.60 -14.12
C ASP A 118 -4.69 12.32 -15.50
N SER A 119 -3.92 11.66 -16.36
CA SER A 119 -4.32 11.28 -17.73
C SER A 119 -5.49 10.32 -17.83
N THR A 120 -5.89 9.68 -16.73
CA THR A 120 -7.03 8.75 -16.68
C THR A 120 -8.22 9.31 -15.90
N GLN A 121 -8.17 10.56 -15.46
CA GLN A 121 -9.25 11.19 -14.69
C GLN A 121 -10.13 12.02 -15.63
N GLU A 122 -11.30 11.48 -16.00
CA GLU A 122 -12.21 12.12 -16.96
C GLU A 122 -13.61 12.40 -16.39
N ASP A 123 -14.13 11.52 -15.52
CA ASP A 123 -15.41 11.72 -14.82
C ASP A 123 -15.21 12.59 -13.57
N ALA A 124 -16.27 13.18 -13.03
CA ALA A 124 -16.30 13.91 -11.76
C ALA A 124 -16.87 13.07 -10.59
N SER A 125 -17.38 11.87 -10.86
CA SER A 125 -18.11 11.02 -9.92
C SER A 125 -17.25 9.92 -9.29
N PHE A 126 -16.12 9.57 -9.94
CA PHE A 126 -15.17 8.57 -9.46
C PHE A 126 -13.77 8.81 -10.03
N ALA A 127 -12.74 8.50 -9.25
CA ALA A 127 -11.37 8.49 -9.73
C ALA A 127 -10.99 7.10 -10.29
N MET A 128 -10.26 7.07 -11.39
CA MET A 128 -9.70 5.84 -11.93
C MET A 128 -8.40 5.48 -11.20
N VAL A 129 -8.40 4.32 -10.55
CA VAL A 129 -7.25 3.73 -9.85
C VAL A 129 -6.86 2.44 -10.54
N ARG A 130 -5.58 2.20 -10.76
CA ARG A 130 -5.06 0.89 -11.20
C ARG A 130 -4.50 0.15 -10.00
N VAL A 131 -4.93 -1.09 -9.81
CA VAL A 131 -4.64 -1.89 -8.63
C VAL A 131 -4.04 -3.23 -9.04
N PHE A 132 -2.99 -3.64 -8.34
CA PHE A 132 -2.52 -5.01 -8.33
C PHE A 132 -2.46 -5.50 -6.88
N MET A 133 -2.87 -6.75 -6.65
CA MET A 133 -2.80 -7.42 -5.34
C MET A 133 -2.34 -8.86 -5.55
N ALA A 134 -1.32 -9.29 -4.81
CA ALA A 134 -0.87 -10.67 -4.79
C ALA A 134 -0.44 -11.09 -3.37
N GLY A 135 -1.16 -12.05 -2.80
CA GLY A 135 -0.96 -12.63 -1.46
C GLY A 135 -1.01 -11.65 -0.29
N MET A 136 -1.34 -10.37 -0.54
CA MET A 136 -1.70 -9.41 0.49
C MET A 136 -3.11 -9.70 1.01
N PRO A 137 -3.46 -9.26 2.23
CA PRO A 137 -4.85 -9.24 2.66
C PRO A 137 -5.75 -8.50 1.64
N PRO A 138 -7.05 -8.83 1.56
CA PRO A 138 -7.96 -8.21 0.60
C PRO A 138 -7.94 -6.68 0.69
N LEU A 139 -7.86 -6.01 -0.47
CA LEU A 139 -8.06 -4.56 -0.55
C LEU A 139 -9.45 -4.22 -0.04
N VAL A 140 -9.54 -3.30 0.91
CA VAL A 140 -10.81 -2.89 1.50
C VAL A 140 -11.21 -1.54 0.92
N MET A 141 -12.39 -1.49 0.31
CA MET A 141 -13.04 -0.22 -0.02
C MET A 141 -14.16 0.03 0.97
N ILE A 142 -14.19 1.23 1.56
CA ILE A 142 -15.28 1.69 2.42
C ILE A 142 -16.02 2.81 1.72
N GLU A 143 -17.32 2.61 1.53
CA GLU A 143 -18.22 3.53 0.87
C GLU A 143 -19.53 3.59 1.68
N ASN A 144 -19.98 4.79 2.04
CA ASN A 144 -21.23 4.99 2.80
C ASN A 144 -21.31 4.14 4.09
N GLY A 145 -20.19 3.93 4.78
CA GLY A 145 -20.11 3.12 6.00
C GLY A 145 -20.09 1.60 5.79
N HIS A 146 -20.10 1.13 4.54
CA HIS A 146 -20.04 -0.28 4.19
C HIS A 146 -18.70 -0.63 3.55
N TYR A 147 -18.07 -1.70 4.04
CA TYR A 147 -16.87 -2.22 3.41
C TYR A 147 -17.23 -3.25 2.33
N HIS A 148 -16.46 -3.29 1.25
CA HIS A 148 -16.49 -4.36 0.26
C HIS A 148 -15.09 -4.58 -0.34
N PHE A 149 -14.93 -5.71 -1.04
CA PHE A 149 -13.67 -6.14 -1.63
C PHE A 149 -13.73 -5.96 -3.15
N PRO A 150 -13.23 -4.84 -3.69
CA PRO A 150 -13.47 -4.48 -5.10
C PRO A 150 -12.63 -5.29 -6.09
N VAL A 151 -11.60 -6.00 -5.61
CA VAL A 151 -10.71 -6.83 -6.42
C VAL A 151 -10.82 -8.29 -6.00
N ARG A 152 -10.63 -9.20 -6.95
CA ARG A 152 -10.56 -10.63 -6.61
C ARG A 152 -9.30 -10.89 -5.80
N SER A 153 -9.45 -11.17 -4.51
CA SER A 153 -8.37 -11.75 -3.69
C SER A 153 -8.24 -13.24 -4.04
N GLY A 154 -7.73 -13.52 -5.24
CA GLY A 154 -7.77 -14.86 -5.85
C GLY A 154 -6.47 -15.66 -5.79
N ILE A 155 -5.40 -15.12 -5.22
CA ILE A 155 -4.10 -15.81 -5.19
C ILE A 155 -3.86 -16.34 -3.76
N PRO A 156 -3.85 -17.66 -3.55
CA PRO A 156 -3.52 -18.26 -2.26
C PRO A 156 -2.12 -17.88 -1.80
N LEU A 157 -1.92 -17.74 -0.49
CA LEU A 157 -0.60 -17.58 0.13
C LEU A 157 0.33 -18.72 -0.33
N GLY A 158 1.50 -18.38 -0.88
CA GLY A 158 2.57 -19.34 -1.17
C GLY A 158 3.08 -19.38 -2.62
N ILE A 159 2.36 -18.81 -3.59
CA ILE A 159 2.89 -18.52 -4.94
C ILE A 159 2.25 -17.22 -5.41
N ASN A 160 3.01 -16.13 -5.46
CA ASN A 160 2.57 -14.90 -6.08
C ASN A 160 3.26 -14.76 -7.42
N ASP A 161 2.54 -15.03 -8.50
CA ASP A 161 2.97 -14.55 -9.81
C ASP A 161 2.81 -13.04 -9.84
N LEU A 162 3.90 -12.37 -9.51
CA LEU A 162 3.99 -10.92 -9.52
C LEU A 162 3.99 -10.34 -10.95
N HIS A 163 3.65 -11.09 -12.00
CA HIS A 163 3.53 -10.59 -13.37
C HIS A 163 2.09 -10.36 -13.85
N ILE A 164 1.08 -10.58 -13.00
CA ILE A 164 -0.33 -10.34 -13.38
C ILE A 164 -0.55 -8.83 -13.66
N PRO A 165 -1.29 -8.44 -14.72
CA PRO A 165 -1.53 -7.04 -15.01
C PRO A 165 -2.38 -6.35 -13.92
N MET A 166 -2.12 -5.05 -13.70
CA MET A 166 -2.98 -4.21 -12.85
C MET A 166 -4.40 -4.13 -13.41
N GLN A 167 -5.40 -4.22 -12.53
CA GLN A 167 -6.82 -4.09 -12.81
C GLN A 167 -7.29 -2.65 -12.61
N PRO A 168 -8.16 -2.10 -13.48
CA PRO A 168 -8.81 -0.83 -13.22
C PRO A 168 -9.82 -0.97 -12.08
N LEU A 169 -9.95 0.08 -11.29
CA LEU A 169 -10.88 0.24 -10.18
C LEU A 169 -11.43 1.67 -10.22
N GLU A 170 -12.75 1.78 -10.26
CA GLU A 170 -13.45 3.04 -10.03
C GLU A 170 -13.52 3.29 -8.52
N LEU A 171 -12.95 4.40 -8.06
CA LEU A 171 -13.04 4.84 -6.68
C LEU A 171 -14.09 5.96 -6.58
N PRO A 172 -15.29 5.70 -6.05
CA PRO A 172 -16.33 6.71 -5.91
C PRO A 172 -15.87 7.90 -5.05
N VAL A 173 -16.38 9.09 -5.35
CA VAL A 173 -16.17 10.25 -4.47
C VAL A 173 -16.70 9.93 -3.07
N HIS A 174 -15.95 10.32 -2.03
CA HIS A 174 -16.19 9.99 -0.62
C HIS A 174 -15.87 8.55 -0.19
N ALA A 175 -15.39 7.69 -1.09
CA ALA A 175 -14.90 6.38 -0.71
C ALA A 175 -13.45 6.43 -0.19
N SER A 176 -13.09 5.40 0.59
CA SER A 176 -11.74 5.17 1.09
C SER A 176 -11.21 3.81 0.66
N LEU A 177 -9.95 3.74 0.26
CA LEU A 177 -9.21 2.50 0.02
C LEU A 177 -8.20 2.25 1.14
N TYR A 178 -8.09 1.00 1.58
CA TYR A 178 -7.14 0.60 2.60
C TYR A 178 -6.36 -0.65 2.19
N ILE A 179 -5.03 -0.55 2.30
CA ILE A 179 -4.10 -1.67 2.18
C ILE A 179 -3.39 -1.83 3.52
N HIS A 180 -3.42 -3.03 4.07
CA HIS A 180 -2.77 -3.34 5.33
C HIS A 180 -1.97 -4.63 5.25
N THR A 181 -1.02 -4.75 6.18
CA THR A 181 -0.29 -5.99 6.42
C THR A 181 -0.07 -6.17 7.92
N PRO A 182 -0.47 -7.32 8.50
CA PRO A 182 -0.19 -7.63 9.90
C PRO A 182 1.31 -7.90 10.09
N LEU A 183 1.84 -7.46 11.23
CA LEU A 183 3.27 -7.27 11.45
C LEU A 183 3.99 -8.44 12.12
N ASP A 184 3.29 -9.43 12.69
CA ASP A 184 3.96 -10.49 13.45
C ASP A 184 3.27 -11.85 13.41
N GLY A 185 2.54 -12.14 12.33
CA GLY A 185 1.83 -13.41 12.19
C GLY A 185 0.70 -13.60 13.22
N ARG A 186 0.45 -12.62 14.11
CA ARG A 186 -0.86 -12.47 14.73
C ARG A 186 -1.83 -12.28 13.58
N LYS A 187 -2.59 -13.34 13.31
CA LYS A 187 -3.81 -13.25 12.51
C LYS A 187 -4.76 -12.39 13.34
N GLU A 188 -4.57 -11.08 13.31
CA GLU A 188 -5.69 -10.19 13.58
C GLU A 188 -6.82 -10.71 12.70
N GLU A 189 -7.98 -10.97 13.31
CA GLU A 189 -9.11 -11.40 12.52
C GLU A 189 -9.37 -10.29 11.51
N LEU A 190 -9.07 -10.55 10.23
CA LEU A 190 -9.23 -9.58 9.15
C LEU A 190 -10.60 -8.89 9.21
N LYS A 191 -11.61 -9.63 9.67
CA LYS A 191 -12.96 -9.15 9.94
C LYS A 191 -13.02 -8.05 11.01
N GLU A 192 -12.34 -8.20 12.13
CA GLU A 192 -12.24 -7.19 13.18
C GLU A 192 -11.54 -5.93 12.65
N MET A 193 -10.42 -6.09 11.94
CA MET A 193 -9.71 -4.96 11.33
C MET A 193 -10.58 -4.23 10.31
N HIS A 194 -11.30 -4.92 9.42
CA HIS A 194 -12.19 -4.28 8.46
C HIS A 194 -13.34 -3.54 9.15
N SER A 195 -13.88 -4.09 10.24
CA SER A 195 -14.89 -3.43 11.07
C SER A 195 -14.34 -2.19 11.80
N MET A 196 -13.07 -2.21 12.22
CA MET A 196 -12.41 -1.03 12.79
C MET A 196 -12.20 0.06 11.74
N LEU A 197 -11.77 -0.31 10.53
CA LEU A 197 -11.59 0.62 9.42
C LEU A 197 -12.90 1.29 9.00
N SER A 198 -14.05 0.61 9.05
CA SER A 198 -15.34 1.21 8.67
C SER A 198 -15.83 2.28 9.65
N HIS A 199 -15.33 2.27 10.89
CA HIS A 199 -15.65 3.26 11.93
C HIS A 199 -14.44 4.10 12.31
N PHE A 200 -13.51 4.23 11.37
CA PHE A 200 -12.13 4.68 11.56
C PHE A 200 -11.94 5.74 12.65
N LYS A 201 -11.20 5.35 13.70
CA LYS A 201 -10.53 6.24 14.63
C LYS A 201 -9.06 5.82 14.67
N SER A 202 -8.16 6.73 14.34
CA SER A 202 -6.71 6.52 14.26
C SER A 202 -6.08 5.90 15.53
N GLU A 203 -6.74 6.11 16.66
CA GLU A 203 -6.34 5.65 18.00
C GLU A 203 -6.62 4.15 18.23
N MET A 204 -7.44 3.53 17.38
CA MET A 204 -7.88 2.14 17.54
C MET A 204 -7.10 1.13 16.70
N LEU A 205 -6.14 1.59 15.88
CA LEU A 205 -5.34 0.69 15.07
C LEU A 205 -4.35 -0.10 15.93
N PRO A 206 -4.22 -1.42 15.72
CA PRO A 206 -3.26 -2.21 16.47
C PRO A 206 -1.83 -1.71 16.21
N GLU A 207 -0.97 -1.75 17.23
CA GLU A 207 0.46 -1.48 17.07
C GLU A 207 1.17 -2.46 16.11
N GLY A 208 0.52 -3.59 15.80
CA GLY A 208 0.99 -4.64 14.91
C GLY A 208 0.52 -4.52 13.46
N VAL A 209 0.18 -3.32 12.97
CA VAL A 209 -0.27 -3.12 11.57
C VAL A 209 0.51 -2.02 10.88
N LEU A 210 0.94 -2.31 9.64
CA LEU A 210 1.31 -1.27 8.67
C LEU A 210 0.12 -1.05 7.75
N LEU A 211 -0.44 0.16 7.75
CA LEU A 211 -1.65 0.52 7.01
C LEU A 211 -1.37 1.75 6.13
N PHE A 212 -1.75 1.63 4.86
CA PHE A 212 -1.95 2.77 3.97
C PHE A 212 -3.44 2.98 3.72
N GLY A 213 -3.90 4.22 3.88
CA GLY A 213 -5.26 4.64 3.56
C GLY A 213 -5.25 5.76 2.52
N LEU A 214 -6.21 5.73 1.61
CA LEU A 214 -6.44 6.78 0.62
C LEU A 214 -7.92 7.13 0.57
N HIS A 215 -8.26 8.36 0.92
CA HIS A 215 -9.63 8.85 0.89
C HIS A 215 -9.83 9.86 -0.22
N LEU A 216 -10.79 9.62 -1.11
CA LEU A 216 -11.13 10.55 -2.19
C LEU A 216 -12.04 11.67 -1.66
N LYS A 217 -11.53 12.90 -1.64
CA LYS A 217 -12.30 14.09 -1.30
C LYS A 217 -12.97 14.68 -2.54
N LYS A 218 -14.11 15.33 -2.34
CA LYS A 218 -14.69 16.22 -3.34
C LYS A 218 -13.72 17.39 -3.60
N ALA A 219 -13.51 17.73 -4.86
CA ALA A 219 -12.81 18.97 -5.20
C ALA A 219 -13.62 20.15 -4.65
N GLU A 220 -13.01 20.97 -3.79
CA GLU A 220 -13.62 22.21 -3.33
C GLU A 220 -13.68 23.17 -4.52
N SER A 221 -14.88 23.65 -4.83
CA SER A 221 -15.16 24.65 -5.89
C SER A 221 -14.72 26.04 -5.48
#